data_AF-A0A1I6T0P3-F1
#
_entry.id   AF-A0A1I6T0P3-F1
#
_cell.length_a   1.000
_cell.length_b   1.000
_cell.length_c   1.000
_cell.angle_alpha   90.00
_cell.angle_beta   90.00
_cell.angle_gamma   90.00
#
_symmetry.space_group_name_H-M   'P 1'
#
loop_
_entity.id
_entity.type
_entity.pdbx_description
1 polymer ?
#
loop_
_entity_poly.entity_id
_entity_poly.type
_entity_poly.pdbx_seq_one_letter_code
_entity_poly.pdbx_strand_id
1 'polypeptide(L)'
;MKKSYIALAALPLIFGAVGYGAGHILPPAAQHVEEQAAEAGPSEAEKILEDLATHGPEHTATPEGERGDGQPQHLEQAQTSASPETEIAHKPGSTEGVLTNDRANDSSIVSLGKISVPVYRPESITYVVSEVGVAMRDINTAVNFNIPENASRLRDAILTSMHRAADGQTLKGVNIDTGTLSRELSEDLKKDFGDDVSEVLFMSLVKADVPRS
;
A
#
# COMPACT_ATOMS: atom_id res chain seq x y z
N MET A 1 -43.40 20.84 33.16
CA MET A 1 -43.45 19.51 33.79
C MET A 1 -43.24 18.51 32.66
N LYS A 2 -42.13 17.77 32.54
CA LYS A 2 -41.71 16.63 33.36
C LYS A 2 -40.17 16.55 33.41
N LYS A 3 -39.64 16.35 34.61
CA LYS A 3 -38.25 15.96 34.91
C LYS A 3 -38.18 14.42 34.87
N SER A 4 -36.95 13.87 35.00
CA SER A 4 -36.60 12.52 35.51
C SER A 4 -36.08 11.51 34.45
N TYR A 5 -34.99 10.74 34.62
CA TYR A 5 -33.96 10.58 35.67
C TYR A 5 -32.68 9.98 35.02
N ILE A 6 -31.50 10.39 35.53
CA ILE A 6 -30.23 9.65 35.44
C ILE A 6 -30.17 8.72 36.67
N ALA A 7 -29.78 7.45 36.47
CA ALA A 7 -29.28 6.54 37.50
C ALA A 7 -28.30 5.56 36.81
N LEU A 8 -27.00 5.60 37.14
CA LEU A 8 -26.32 4.72 38.12
C LEU A 8 -26.43 3.23 37.74
N ALA A 9 -25.42 2.37 37.77
CA ALA A 9 -23.97 2.44 37.95
C ALA A 9 -23.47 0.97 37.90
N ALA A 10 -22.17 0.82 37.59
CA ALA A 10 -21.24 -0.19 38.13
C ALA A 10 -21.65 -1.67 38.20
N LEU A 11 -20.89 -2.54 37.50
CA LEU A 11 -19.99 -3.56 38.09
C LEU A 11 -19.19 -4.30 36.97
N PRO A 12 -18.10 -5.05 37.24
CA PRO A 12 -16.72 -4.55 37.35
C PRO A 12 -15.67 -5.39 36.59
N LEU A 13 -14.41 -4.93 36.65
CA LEU A 13 -13.16 -5.71 36.76
C LEU A 13 -13.20 -7.23 36.51
N ILE A 14 -12.42 -7.70 35.53
CA ILE A 14 -11.47 -8.84 35.55
C ILE A 14 -10.80 -8.84 34.17
N PHE A 15 -9.51 -8.49 34.07
CA PHE A 15 -8.53 -9.00 33.08
C PHE A 15 -7.18 -8.30 33.35
N GLY A 16 -6.75 -8.31 34.62
CA GLY A 16 -5.39 -7.99 35.02
C GLY A 16 -4.61 -9.27 35.29
N ALA A 17 -3.38 -9.32 34.77
CA ALA A 17 -2.29 -10.23 35.12
C ALA A 17 -2.38 -11.69 34.66
N VAL A 18 -1.97 -11.99 33.41
CA VAL A 18 -1.12 -13.14 33.06
C VAL A 18 -0.35 -12.78 31.78
N GLY A 19 0.98 -12.66 31.83
CA GLY A 19 1.77 -12.54 30.61
C GLY A 19 3.18 -11.95 30.74
N TYR A 20 3.61 -11.51 31.93
CA TYR A 20 4.98 -11.04 32.13
C TYR A 20 5.78 -12.06 32.96
N GLY A 21 6.62 -12.85 32.30
CA GLY A 21 7.62 -13.67 32.99
C GLY A 21 8.04 -14.94 32.27
N ALA A 22 9.02 -14.84 31.36
CA ALA A 22 10.03 -15.88 31.14
C ALA A 22 11.14 -15.31 30.24
N GLY A 23 12.36 -15.13 30.77
CA GLY A 23 13.51 -14.76 29.94
C GLY A 23 14.67 -14.02 30.63
N HIS A 24 14.72 -13.91 31.96
CA HIS A 24 15.93 -13.49 32.65
C HIS A 24 16.74 -14.73 33.08
N ILE A 25 17.81 -15.05 32.33
CA ILE A 25 18.94 -15.82 32.84
C ILE A 25 20.23 -15.19 32.26
N LEU A 26 20.91 -14.39 33.09
CA LEU A 26 22.33 -13.96 32.97
C LEU A 26 23.22 -15.06 33.61
N PRO A 27 24.58 -15.11 33.50
CA PRO A 27 25.53 -13.98 33.57
C PRO A 27 26.89 -14.23 32.80
N PRO A 28 28.08 -13.69 33.19
CA PRO A 28 28.77 -12.58 32.51
C PRO A 28 30.25 -12.92 32.10
N ALA A 29 31.04 -11.86 31.80
CA ALA A 29 32.51 -11.78 31.61
C ALA A 29 32.97 -12.07 30.16
N ALA A 30 33.96 -11.40 29.56
CA ALA A 30 34.80 -10.26 29.92
C ALA A 30 35.48 -9.76 28.62
N GLN A 31 35.82 -8.47 28.62
CA GLN A 31 37.06 -7.87 28.10
C GLN A 31 37.60 -8.18 26.69
N HIS A 32 37.88 -7.07 26.00
CA HIS A 32 38.78 -6.86 24.86
C HIS A 32 39.90 -7.89 24.68
N VAL A 33 40.09 -8.34 23.43
CA VAL A 33 41.40 -8.70 22.86
C VAL A 33 41.47 -8.19 21.43
N GLU A 34 42.50 -7.38 21.15
CA GLU A 34 42.97 -6.94 19.84
C GLU A 34 43.47 -8.11 18.97
N GLU A 35 43.31 -7.90 17.66
CA GLU A 35 44.25 -8.27 16.60
C GLU A 35 44.68 -9.74 16.44
N GLN A 36 44.10 -10.40 15.44
CA GLN A 36 44.83 -11.37 14.64
C GLN A 36 44.33 -11.32 13.18
N ALA A 37 45.13 -10.68 12.33
CA ALA A 37 45.07 -10.84 10.90
C ALA A 37 45.30 -12.32 10.56
N ALA A 38 44.24 -13.00 10.12
CA ALA A 38 44.33 -14.30 9.48
C ALA A 38 43.91 -14.12 8.03
N GLU A 39 44.86 -14.38 7.15
CA GLU A 39 44.74 -14.45 5.71
C GLU A 39 43.57 -15.38 5.33
N ALA A 40 42.43 -14.78 4.99
CA ALA A 40 41.26 -15.51 4.55
C ALA A 40 41.50 -15.93 3.09
N GLY A 41 41.67 -17.23 2.87
CA GLY A 41 41.46 -17.81 1.54
C GLY A 41 40.09 -17.42 0.98
N PRO A 42 39.88 -17.54 -0.33
CA PRO A 42 38.73 -16.95 -1.02
C PRO A 42 37.43 -17.35 -0.33
N SER A 43 36.61 -16.34 -0.06
CA SER A 43 35.37 -16.50 0.69
C SER A 43 34.41 -17.41 -0.06
N GLU A 44 33.46 -18.02 0.65
CA GLU A 44 32.42 -18.86 0.04
C GLU A 44 31.65 -18.10 -1.06
N ALA A 45 31.51 -16.78 -0.90
CA ALA A 45 30.92 -15.90 -1.91
C ALA A 45 31.78 -15.77 -3.19
N GLU A 46 33.10 -15.75 -3.08
CA GLU A 46 34.01 -15.72 -4.25
C GLU A 46 33.97 -17.04 -5.02
N LYS A 47 33.82 -18.18 -4.34
CA LYS A 47 33.64 -19.48 -5.02
C LYS A 47 32.34 -19.56 -5.80
N ILE A 48 31.26 -18.98 -5.28
CA ILE A 48 29.96 -18.93 -5.96
C ILE A 48 30.04 -18.02 -7.20
N LEU A 49 30.72 -16.89 -7.10
CA LEU A 49 30.93 -15.98 -8.23
C LEU A 49 31.79 -16.62 -9.35
N GLU A 50 32.82 -17.38 -8.98
CA GLU A 50 33.66 -18.11 -9.94
C GLU A 50 32.89 -19.24 -10.64
N ASP A 51 32.00 -19.94 -9.92
CA ASP A 51 31.16 -21.01 -10.47
C ASP A 51 30.11 -20.47 -11.47
N LEU A 52 29.48 -19.33 -11.16
CA LEU A 52 28.56 -18.67 -12.10
C LEU A 52 29.27 -18.08 -13.33
N ALA A 53 30.53 -17.67 -13.19
CA ALA A 53 31.32 -17.17 -14.32
C ALA A 53 31.78 -18.31 -15.26
N THR A 54 31.93 -19.53 -14.73
CA THR A 54 32.41 -20.69 -15.48
C THR A 54 31.27 -21.52 -16.07
N HIS A 55 30.15 -21.63 -15.36
CA HIS A 55 28.97 -22.36 -15.80
C HIS A 55 27.83 -21.38 -16.10
N GLY A 56 27.82 -20.84 -17.33
CA GLY A 56 26.67 -20.11 -17.84
C GLY A 56 25.40 -20.98 -17.85
N PRO A 57 24.19 -20.40 -17.73
CA PRO A 57 22.97 -21.17 -17.59
C PRO A 57 22.73 -22.02 -18.85
N GLU A 58 22.81 -23.33 -18.70
CA GLU A 58 22.47 -24.28 -19.76
C GLU A 58 20.97 -24.20 -20.06
N HIS A 59 20.63 -23.69 -21.25
CA HIS A 59 19.31 -23.83 -21.85
C HIS A 59 19.01 -25.32 -22.05
N THR A 60 18.25 -25.94 -21.16
CA THR A 60 17.72 -27.28 -21.37
C THR A 60 16.45 -27.19 -22.20
N ALA A 61 16.60 -27.50 -23.50
CA ALA A 61 15.49 -27.77 -24.40
C ALA A 61 14.70 -29.00 -23.91
N THR A 62 13.38 -28.86 -23.78
CA THR A 62 12.44 -29.93 -23.45
C THR A 62 11.91 -30.57 -24.75
N PRO A 63 11.98 -31.90 -24.94
CA PRO A 63 11.22 -32.57 -25.99
C PRO A 63 9.85 -33.05 -25.47
N GLU A 64 8.91 -33.12 -26.41
CA GLU A 64 7.51 -33.52 -26.28
C GLU A 64 7.30 -34.98 -25.83
N GLY A 65 6.14 -35.27 -25.20
CA GLY A 65 5.56 -36.63 -25.24
C GLY A 65 4.68 -37.10 -24.06
N GLU A 66 3.36 -36.93 -24.23
CA GLU A 66 2.24 -37.81 -23.81
C GLU A 66 1.70 -37.90 -22.35
N ARG A 67 0.43 -37.43 -22.26
CA ARG A 67 -0.79 -38.02 -21.67
C ARG A 67 -0.86 -38.49 -20.21
N GLY A 68 -1.87 -37.94 -19.51
CA GLY A 68 -2.53 -38.63 -18.39
C GLY A 68 -3.50 -37.75 -17.59
N ASP A 69 -4.77 -37.77 -18.02
CA ASP A 69 -6.03 -37.60 -17.25
C ASP A 69 -6.31 -36.37 -16.36
N GLY A 70 -7.51 -35.82 -16.56
CA GLY A 70 -8.02 -34.62 -15.89
C GLY A 70 -9.14 -34.85 -14.87
N GLN A 71 -9.15 -33.94 -13.88
CA GLN A 71 -10.26 -33.40 -13.06
C GLN A 71 -11.00 -34.31 -12.05
N PRO A 72 -11.74 -33.75 -11.03
CA PRO A 72 -11.70 -32.42 -10.36
C PRO A 72 -11.91 -32.51 -8.80
N GLN A 73 -12.19 -31.36 -8.14
CA GLN A 73 -12.86 -31.12 -6.82
C GLN A 73 -11.93 -30.84 -5.61
N HIS A 74 -11.90 -29.62 -5.05
CA HIS A 74 -12.88 -28.89 -4.20
C HIS A 74 -12.88 -29.34 -2.74
N LEU A 75 -12.76 -28.33 -1.85
CA LEU A 75 -13.10 -28.19 -0.42
C LEU A 75 -11.85 -27.97 0.46
N GLU A 76 -11.82 -27.12 1.49
CA GLU A 76 -12.70 -26.06 2.00
C GLU A 76 -12.02 -25.52 3.29
N GLN A 77 -12.16 -24.21 3.55
CA GLN A 77 -12.12 -23.50 4.86
C GLN A 77 -10.82 -23.49 5.70
N ALA A 78 -10.18 -22.31 5.90
CA ALA A 78 -10.52 -21.20 6.83
C ALA A 78 -10.01 -21.47 8.27
N GLN A 79 -9.43 -20.55 9.05
CA GLN A 79 -9.85 -19.18 9.36
C GLN A 79 -8.73 -18.34 10.04
N THR A 80 -8.76 -17.03 9.79
CA THR A 80 -8.74 -15.89 10.74
C THR A 80 -7.52 -15.59 11.63
N SER A 81 -6.99 -14.37 11.45
CA SER A 81 -6.88 -13.37 12.52
C SER A 81 -6.95 -11.94 11.95
N ALA A 82 -7.77 -11.11 12.58
CA ALA A 82 -8.32 -9.85 12.08
C ALA A 82 -7.61 -8.61 12.67
N SER A 83 -7.39 -7.60 11.83
CA SER A 83 -7.30 -6.18 12.19
C SER A 83 -8.44 -5.44 11.48
N PRO A 84 -8.99 -4.33 12.01
CA PRO A 84 -10.15 -3.69 11.42
C PRO A 84 -9.74 -2.85 10.20
N GLU A 85 -9.53 -3.52 9.06
CA GLU A 85 -9.69 -2.88 7.76
C GLU A 85 -11.15 -2.46 7.64
N THR A 86 -11.44 -1.19 7.91
CA THR A 86 -12.73 -0.62 7.52
C THR A 86 -12.64 -0.29 6.05
N GLU A 87 -12.89 -1.30 5.21
CA GLU A 87 -13.28 -1.09 3.82
C GLU A 87 -14.49 -0.14 3.84
N ILE A 88 -14.36 1.01 3.19
CA ILE A 88 -15.42 2.01 3.18
C ILE A 88 -16.59 1.42 2.39
N ALA A 89 -17.61 0.96 3.13
CA ALA A 89 -18.88 0.52 2.57
C ALA A 89 -19.47 1.64 1.70
N HIS A 90 -19.40 1.45 0.39
CA HIS A 90 -19.91 2.38 -0.61
C HIS A 90 -21.44 2.44 -0.53
N LYS A 91 -21.99 3.63 -0.24
CA LYS A 91 -23.36 3.94 -0.65
C LYS A 91 -23.34 4.23 -2.17
N PRO A 92 -24.29 3.70 -2.95
CA PRO A 92 -24.40 4.00 -4.38
C PRO A 92 -24.92 5.44 -4.53
N GLY A 93 -23.99 6.39 -4.54
CA GLY A 93 -24.25 7.81 -4.75
C GLY A 93 -22.95 8.47 -5.17
N SER A 94 -22.79 8.64 -6.48
CA SER A 94 -21.63 9.22 -7.20
C SER A 94 -20.35 8.36 -7.19
N THR A 95 -20.21 7.54 -8.22
CA THR A 95 -18.98 6.82 -8.60
C THR A 95 -17.95 7.71 -9.32
N GLU A 96 -18.01 9.04 -9.13
CA GLU A 96 -17.01 9.95 -9.71
C GLU A 96 -15.67 9.77 -8.98
N GLY A 97 -14.56 9.73 -9.75
CA GLY A 97 -13.23 9.57 -9.20
C GLY A 97 -12.81 8.15 -8.79
N VAL A 98 -13.68 7.15 -8.88
CA VAL A 98 -13.32 5.73 -8.64
C VAL A 98 -13.22 4.99 -9.97
N LEU A 99 -12.15 4.23 -10.17
CA LEU A 99 -12.03 3.36 -11.35
C LEU A 99 -13.03 2.21 -11.26
N THR A 100 -14.00 2.21 -12.17
CA THR A 100 -14.82 1.02 -12.43
C THR A 100 -14.04 0.04 -13.31
N ASN A 101 -14.35 -1.26 -13.22
CA ASN A 101 -13.65 -2.30 -13.99
C ASN A 101 -13.66 -2.04 -15.51
N ASP A 102 -14.72 -1.45 -16.04
CA ASP A 102 -14.80 -1.08 -17.46
C ASP A 102 -13.80 0.01 -17.84
N ARG A 103 -13.55 0.97 -16.93
CA ARG A 103 -12.58 2.05 -17.13
C ARG A 103 -11.16 1.62 -16.84
N ALA A 104 -10.95 0.74 -15.86
CA ALA A 104 -9.63 0.25 -15.48
C ALA A 104 -8.89 -0.48 -16.62
N ASN A 105 -9.62 -1.04 -17.58
CA ASN A 105 -9.07 -1.70 -18.77
C ASN A 105 -8.93 -0.76 -19.98
N ASP A 106 -9.21 0.53 -19.82
CA ASP A 106 -9.03 1.50 -20.89
C ASP A 106 -7.54 1.81 -21.10
N SER A 107 -7.08 1.60 -22.34
CA SER A 107 -5.72 1.91 -22.79
C SER A 107 -5.34 3.40 -22.66
N SER A 108 -6.29 4.29 -22.38
CA SER A 108 -6.05 5.71 -22.12
C SER A 108 -5.58 6.02 -20.68
N ILE A 109 -5.50 5.02 -19.79
CA ILE A 109 -5.15 5.22 -18.38
C ILE A 109 -3.69 4.88 -18.11
N VAL A 110 -2.99 5.81 -17.45
CA VAL A 110 -1.64 5.59 -16.93
C VAL A 110 -1.73 5.22 -15.46
N SER A 111 -1.31 3.99 -15.12
CA SER A 111 -1.25 3.53 -13.74
C SER A 111 0.00 4.07 -13.04
N LEU A 112 -0.19 4.71 -11.89
CA LEU A 112 0.89 5.29 -11.11
C LEU A 112 1.26 4.43 -9.89
N GLY A 113 0.51 3.35 -9.65
CA GLY A 113 0.72 2.42 -8.54
C GLY A 113 0.19 2.96 -7.21
N LYS A 114 0.70 2.38 -6.11
CA LYS A 114 0.27 2.70 -4.74
C LYS A 114 1.02 3.91 -4.19
N ILE A 115 0.28 4.82 -3.57
CA ILE A 115 0.74 6.04 -2.90
C ILE A 115 0.19 6.03 -1.47
N SER A 116 1.00 6.50 -0.51
CA SER A 116 0.59 6.66 0.89
C SER A 116 0.90 8.08 1.35
N VAL A 117 -0.10 8.77 1.92
CA VAL A 117 0.06 10.13 2.43
C VAL A 117 -0.42 10.21 3.89
N PRO A 118 0.42 10.70 4.82
CA PRO A 118 0.02 10.92 6.20
C PRO A 118 -0.86 12.17 6.32
N VAL A 119 -1.96 12.04 7.07
CA VAL A 119 -2.86 13.11 7.45
C VAL A 119 -2.74 13.30 8.96
N TYR A 120 -2.18 14.43 9.36
CA TYR A 120 -1.91 14.74 10.76
C TYR A 120 -3.20 15.23 11.46
N ARG A 121 -3.64 14.50 12.50
CA ARG A 121 -4.73 14.88 13.41
C ARG A 121 -4.21 15.18 14.82
N PRO A 122 -5.01 15.81 15.72
CA PRO A 122 -4.58 16.12 17.08
C PRO A 122 -4.11 14.87 17.87
N GLU A 123 -4.89 13.79 17.89
CA GLU A 123 -4.55 12.55 18.62
C GLU A 123 -3.94 11.42 17.77
N SER A 124 -3.91 11.54 16.44
CA SER A 124 -3.49 10.46 15.54
C SER A 124 -2.77 10.94 14.28
N ILE A 125 -2.21 9.98 13.53
CA ILE A 125 -1.77 10.13 12.15
C ILE A 125 -2.57 9.13 11.33
N THR A 126 -3.30 9.60 10.33
CA THR A 126 -4.06 8.74 9.43
C THR A 126 -3.27 8.55 8.14
N TYR A 127 -2.92 7.32 7.82
CA TYR A 127 -2.35 7.00 6.52
C TYR A 127 -3.47 6.77 5.53
N VAL A 128 -3.53 7.63 4.50
CA VAL A 128 -4.39 7.42 3.33
C VAL A 128 -3.57 6.68 2.31
N VAL A 129 -3.89 5.41 2.07
CA VAL A 129 -3.21 4.57 1.09
C VAL A 129 -4.14 4.41 -0.11
N SER A 130 -3.65 4.72 -1.30
CA SER A 130 -4.45 4.67 -2.51
C SER A 130 -3.64 4.16 -3.69
N GLU A 131 -4.28 3.37 -4.54
CA GLU A 131 -3.76 3.02 -5.84
C GLU A 131 -4.40 3.93 -6.89
N VAL A 132 -3.57 4.65 -7.64
CA VAL A 132 -3.99 5.79 -8.46
C VAL A 132 -3.67 5.53 -9.92
N GLY A 133 -4.65 5.83 -10.79
CA GLY A 133 -4.48 5.96 -12.23
C GLY A 133 -4.84 7.37 -12.69
N VAL A 134 -4.34 7.76 -13.86
CA VAL A 134 -4.69 9.02 -14.50
C VAL A 134 -5.20 8.72 -15.90
N ALA A 135 -6.44 9.11 -16.18
CA ALA A 135 -6.98 9.07 -17.52
C ALA A 135 -6.37 10.22 -18.33
N MET A 136 -5.79 9.86 -19.47
CA MET A 136 -5.25 10.81 -20.44
C MET A 136 -6.30 11.17 -21.47
N ARG A 137 -6.08 12.27 -22.18
CA ARG A 137 -6.95 12.72 -23.28
C ARG A 137 -7.15 11.65 -24.35
N ASP A 138 -6.08 10.92 -24.68
CA ASP A 138 -6.06 9.93 -25.74
C ASP A 138 -4.99 8.86 -25.50
N ILE A 139 -5.08 7.76 -26.25
CA ILE A 139 -4.19 6.59 -26.11
C ILE A 139 -2.73 6.96 -26.43
N ASN A 140 -2.47 7.85 -27.39
CA ASN A 140 -1.08 8.22 -27.73
C ASN A 140 -0.44 9.03 -26.60
N THR A 141 -1.21 9.92 -25.99
CA THR A 141 -0.83 10.64 -24.77
C THR A 141 -0.55 9.65 -23.64
N ALA A 142 -1.42 8.67 -23.41
CA ALA A 142 -1.21 7.63 -22.41
C ALA A 142 0.09 6.83 -22.62
N VAL A 143 0.38 6.43 -23.86
CA VAL A 143 1.64 5.73 -24.20
C VAL A 143 2.87 6.58 -23.85
N ASN A 144 2.86 7.88 -24.15
CA ASN A 144 3.96 8.77 -23.83
C ASN A 144 4.15 8.96 -22.33
N PHE A 145 3.07 9.05 -21.56
CA PHE A 145 3.11 9.20 -20.11
C PHE A 145 3.40 7.90 -19.37
N ASN A 146 3.23 6.73 -20.01
CA ASN A 146 3.59 5.44 -19.44
C ASN A 146 5.12 5.17 -19.49
N ILE A 147 5.88 6.02 -20.17
CA ILE A 147 7.35 6.01 -20.13
C ILE A 147 7.79 6.32 -18.68
N PRO A 148 8.74 5.56 -18.08
CA PRO A 148 9.08 5.66 -16.66
C PRO A 148 9.39 7.07 -16.17
N GLU A 149 10.10 7.87 -16.96
CA GLU A 149 10.46 9.24 -16.64
C GLU A 149 9.23 10.16 -16.54
N ASN A 150 8.27 10.02 -17.46
CA ASN A 150 7.05 10.82 -17.49
C ASN A 150 6.05 10.35 -16.42
N ALA A 151 5.93 9.04 -16.23
CA ALA A 151 5.12 8.44 -15.17
C ALA A 151 5.61 8.89 -13.78
N SER A 152 6.93 8.99 -13.60
CA SER A 152 7.51 9.50 -12.35
C SER A 152 7.12 10.96 -12.10
N ARG A 153 7.16 11.81 -13.13
CA ARG A 153 6.71 13.21 -13.02
C ARG A 153 5.23 13.33 -12.66
N LEU A 154 4.37 12.52 -13.28
CA LEU A 154 2.95 12.45 -12.91
C LEU A 154 2.76 12.01 -11.46
N ARG A 155 3.48 10.97 -11.04
CA ARG A 155 3.43 10.49 -9.66
C ARG A 155 3.86 11.55 -8.65
N ASP A 156 4.95 12.28 -8.94
CA ASP A 156 5.46 13.35 -8.08
C ASP A 156 4.45 14.51 -7.95
N ALA A 157 3.79 14.88 -9.05
CA ALA A 157 2.73 15.88 -9.04
C ALA A 157 1.51 15.43 -8.21
N ILE A 158 1.08 14.17 -8.34
CA ILE A 158 0.00 13.62 -7.51
C ILE A 158 0.40 13.57 -6.05
N LEU A 159 1.61 13.14 -5.72
CA LEU A 159 2.10 13.13 -4.34
C LEU A 159 2.04 14.54 -3.74
N THR A 160 2.50 15.53 -4.50
CA THR A 160 2.46 16.94 -4.09
C THR A 160 1.03 17.43 -3.87
N SER A 161 0.11 17.09 -4.77
CA SER A 161 -1.31 17.47 -4.67
C SER A 161 -2.02 16.74 -3.52
N MET A 162 -1.77 15.45 -3.31
CA MET A 162 -2.30 14.67 -2.19
C MET A 162 -1.78 15.19 -0.84
N HIS A 163 -0.51 15.59 -0.76
CA HIS A 163 0.03 16.23 0.45
C HIS A 163 -0.66 17.56 0.74
N ARG A 164 -0.96 18.36 -0.28
CA ARG A 164 -1.76 19.60 -0.11
C ARG A 164 -3.17 19.29 0.36
N ALA A 165 -3.84 18.30 -0.25
CA ALA A 165 -5.17 17.86 0.13
C ALA A 165 -5.21 17.28 1.57
N ALA A 166 -4.09 16.73 2.06
CA ALA A 166 -3.96 16.19 3.42
C ALA A 166 -4.10 17.28 4.49
N ASP A 167 -3.78 18.52 4.16
CA ASP A 167 -4.00 19.67 5.06
C ASP A 167 -5.44 20.16 5.03
N GLY A 168 -6.19 19.85 3.98
CA GLY A 168 -7.59 20.24 3.77
C GLY A 168 -8.62 19.34 4.45
N GLN A 169 -9.90 19.73 4.33
CA GLN A 169 -11.00 18.94 4.88
C GLN A 169 -11.30 17.66 4.09
N THR A 170 -10.94 17.62 2.80
CA THR A 170 -11.18 16.46 1.91
C THR A 170 -10.59 15.17 2.47
N LEU A 171 -9.39 15.22 3.07
CA LEU A 171 -8.73 14.07 3.69
C LEU A 171 -8.83 14.03 5.23
N LYS A 172 -9.00 15.18 5.90
CA LYS A 172 -9.18 15.24 7.36
C LYS A 172 -10.55 14.78 7.83
N GLY A 173 -11.57 14.86 6.97
CA GLY A 173 -12.93 14.45 7.27
C GLY A 173 -13.09 12.99 7.67
N VAL A 174 -14.25 12.66 8.24
CA VAL A 174 -14.61 11.29 8.67
C VAL A 174 -14.65 10.36 7.45
N ASN A 175 -15.31 10.79 6.38
CA ASN A 175 -15.31 10.13 5.07
C ASN A 175 -14.54 10.97 4.07
N ILE A 176 -13.88 10.30 3.12
CA ILE A 176 -13.22 10.94 1.99
C ILE A 176 -14.23 10.98 0.84
N ASP A 177 -14.53 12.17 0.34
CA ASP A 177 -15.27 12.35 -0.90
C ASP A 177 -14.31 12.16 -2.07
N THR A 178 -14.33 10.97 -2.67
CA THR A 178 -13.44 10.58 -3.77
C THR A 178 -13.68 11.40 -5.03
N GLY A 179 -14.91 11.86 -5.29
CA GLY A 179 -15.24 12.67 -6.45
C GLY A 179 -14.69 14.08 -6.32
N THR A 180 -14.86 14.70 -5.15
CA THR A 180 -14.26 16.00 -4.84
C THR A 180 -12.72 15.91 -4.86
N LEU A 181 -12.14 14.88 -4.24
CA LEU A 181 -10.70 14.67 -4.23
C LEU A 181 -10.14 14.46 -5.64
N SER A 182 -10.75 13.57 -6.44
CA SER A 182 -10.35 13.32 -7.82
C SER A 182 -10.35 14.60 -8.65
N ARG A 183 -11.40 15.43 -8.51
CA ARG A 183 -11.50 16.71 -9.20
C ARG A 183 -10.39 17.67 -8.78
N GLU A 184 -10.16 17.81 -7.47
CA GLU A 184 -9.08 18.66 -6.91
C GLU A 184 -7.70 18.24 -7.45
N LEU A 185 -7.38 16.94 -7.40
CA LEU A 185 -6.12 16.42 -7.93
C LEU A 185 -6.02 16.61 -9.46
N SER A 186 -7.11 16.42 -10.19
CA SER A 186 -7.14 16.61 -11.65
C SER A 186 -6.90 18.06 -12.05
N GLU A 187 -7.51 19.00 -11.32
CA GLU A 187 -7.29 20.44 -11.51
C GLU A 187 -5.86 20.85 -11.19
N ASP A 188 -5.25 20.25 -10.17
CA ASP A 188 -3.84 20.46 -9.85
C ASP A 188 -2.93 19.93 -10.96
N LEU A 189 -3.15 18.70 -11.44
CA LEU A 189 -2.33 18.10 -12.50
C LEU A 189 -2.44 18.88 -13.82
N LYS A 190 -3.62 19.41 -14.15
CA LYS A 190 -3.81 20.23 -15.35
C LYS A 190 -2.97 21.50 -15.37
N LYS A 191 -2.48 21.99 -14.23
CA LYS A 191 -1.59 23.16 -14.17
C LYS A 191 -0.22 22.85 -14.77
N ASP A 192 0.28 21.63 -14.58
CA ASP A 192 1.62 21.23 -15.00
C ASP A 192 1.61 20.46 -16.33
N PHE A 193 0.51 19.74 -16.62
CA PHE A 193 0.41 18.85 -17.79
C PHE A 193 -0.66 19.28 -18.80
N GLY A 194 -1.40 20.36 -18.54
CA GLY A 194 -2.41 20.91 -19.46
C GLY A 194 -3.56 19.94 -19.75
N ASP A 195 -4.12 20.06 -20.95
CA ASP A 195 -5.28 19.28 -21.41
C ASP A 195 -4.95 17.82 -21.77
N ASP A 196 -3.71 17.38 -21.58
CA ASP A 196 -3.31 15.99 -21.77
C ASP A 196 -3.85 15.10 -20.65
N VAL A 197 -4.06 15.66 -19.45
CA VAL A 197 -4.69 14.99 -18.30
C VAL A 197 -6.19 15.24 -18.31
N SER A 198 -6.98 14.16 -18.32
CA SER A 198 -8.44 14.26 -18.23
C SER A 198 -8.93 14.25 -16.78
N GLU A 199 -8.64 13.16 -16.06
CA GLU A 199 -9.18 12.87 -14.74
C GLU A 199 -8.23 11.94 -13.94
N VAL A 200 -8.10 12.18 -12.64
CA VAL A 200 -7.43 11.29 -11.68
C VAL A 200 -8.43 10.30 -11.14
N LEU A 201 -8.08 9.03 -11.11
CA LEU A 201 -8.99 7.95 -10.77
C LEU A 201 -8.39 7.03 -9.71
N PHE A 202 -9.17 6.70 -8.69
CA PHE A 202 -8.76 5.85 -7.58
C PHE A 202 -9.18 4.40 -7.83
N MET A 203 -8.22 3.49 -7.92
CA MET A 203 -8.47 2.04 -8.00
C MET A 203 -8.83 1.47 -6.63
N SER A 204 -8.13 1.95 -5.61
CA SER A 204 -8.41 1.65 -4.21
C SER A 204 -8.08 2.88 -3.38
N LEU A 205 -8.79 3.04 -2.26
CA LEU A 205 -8.52 4.09 -1.29
C LEU A 205 -8.93 3.60 0.09
N VAL A 206 -7.95 3.52 1.00
CA VAL A 206 -8.13 3.04 2.36
C VAL A 206 -7.53 4.03 3.36
N LYS A 207 -8.10 4.05 4.57
CA LYS A 207 -7.63 4.88 5.68
C LYS A 207 -7.18 3.98 6.83
N ALA A 208 -6.01 4.25 7.39
CA ALA A 208 -5.52 3.59 8.59
C ALA A 208 -5.10 4.62 9.63
N ASP A 209 -5.76 4.62 10.80
CA ASP A 209 -5.44 5.53 11.90
C ASP A 209 -4.40 4.92 12.84
N VAL A 210 -3.34 5.68 13.12
CA VAL A 210 -2.26 5.33 14.05
C VAL A 210 -2.23 6.37 15.19
N PRO A 211 -2.41 5.96 16.46
CA PRO A 211 -2.35 6.88 17.60
C PRO A 211 -0.97 7.56 17.74
N ARG A 212 -0.95 8.79 18.23
CA ARG A 212 0.29 9.44 18.67
C ARG A 212 0.56 9.08 20.14
N SER A 213 1.77 8.63 20.42
CA SER A 213 2.27 8.35 21.78
C SER A 213 2.63 9.62 22.54
#